data_AF-A0A5B2V4C7-F1
#
_entry.id   AF-A0A5B2V4C7-F1
#
_cell.length_a   1.000
_cell.length_b   1.000
_cell.length_c   1.000
_cell.angle_alpha   90.00
_cell.angle_beta   90.00
_cell.angle_gamma   90.00
#
_symmetry.space_group_name_H-M   'P 1'
#
loop_
_entity.id
_entity.type
_entity.pdbx_description
1 polymer ?
#
loop_
_entity_poly.entity_id
_entity_poly.type
_entity_poly.pdbx_seq_one_letter_code
_entity_poly.pdbx_strand_id
1 'polypeptide(L)'
;MRIPFMLSLALLLSTGAAVAKEYPIGEPQMCPGLEVGAVYLQPIEMAPPGMMRATADSDVHLEADIRATADNQQGFQEGSFVPYLNVSFRLQKQGGASPIIGEFHAMVANDGPHYGDNVKLLGPGKYQLTFTVMPPSGHGSLGRHTDKETGVAPWFERCEVHYEFVYAGIGKKGGY
;
A
#
# COMPACT_ATOMS: atom_id res chain seq x y z
N MET A 1 54.54 -33.86 27.87
CA MET A 1 53.26 -34.30 27.28
C MET A 1 52.31 -33.11 27.32
N ARG A 2 52.12 -32.38 26.21
CA ARG A 2 51.23 -31.20 26.14
C ARG A 2 50.11 -31.52 25.17
N ILE A 3 48.89 -31.57 25.69
CA ILE A 3 47.66 -31.87 24.94
C ILE A 3 47.28 -30.59 24.17
N PRO A 4 47.11 -30.63 22.83
CA PRO A 4 46.61 -29.48 22.10
C PRO A 4 45.10 -29.40 22.29
N PHE A 5 44.64 -28.30 22.86
CA PHE A 5 43.23 -27.94 22.98
C PHE A 5 42.74 -27.52 21.59
N MET A 6 41.92 -28.36 20.94
CA MET A 6 41.24 -27.98 19.69
C MET A 6 40.12 -26.99 20.04
N LEU A 7 40.29 -25.74 19.61
CA LEU A 7 39.26 -24.71 19.71
C LEU A 7 38.26 -24.91 18.56
N SER A 8 37.08 -25.44 18.87
CA SER A 8 35.97 -25.55 17.92
C SER A 8 35.46 -24.15 17.57
N LEU A 9 35.70 -23.71 16.34
CA LEU A 9 35.17 -22.45 15.80
C LEU A 9 33.68 -22.64 15.49
N ALA A 10 32.81 -22.20 16.39
CA ALA A 10 31.37 -22.15 16.15
C ALA A 10 31.07 -21.08 15.10
N LEU A 11 30.63 -21.51 13.91
CA LEU A 11 30.17 -20.62 12.85
C LEU A 11 28.80 -20.07 13.25
N LEU A 12 28.76 -18.82 13.73
CA LEU A 12 27.51 -18.08 13.91
C LEU A 12 26.89 -17.84 12.54
N LEU A 13 25.85 -18.62 12.18
CA LEU A 13 25.00 -18.29 11.04
C LEU A 13 24.21 -17.02 11.39
N SER A 14 24.66 -15.89 10.88
CA SER A 14 23.90 -14.64 10.88
C SER A 14 22.69 -14.80 9.96
N THR A 15 21.53 -15.15 10.53
CA THR A 15 20.25 -15.05 9.84
C THR A 15 19.94 -13.57 9.63
N GLY A 16 20.12 -13.07 8.41
CA GLY A 16 19.75 -11.70 8.06
C GLY A 16 18.25 -11.49 8.31
N ALA A 17 17.88 -10.37 8.94
CA ALA A 17 16.48 -10.01 9.12
C ALA A 17 15.82 -9.87 7.74
N ALA A 18 14.72 -10.57 7.52
CA ALA A 18 13.93 -10.42 6.30
C ALA A 18 13.17 -9.09 6.37
N VAL A 19 13.54 -8.14 5.52
CA VAL A 19 12.85 -6.85 5.37
C VAL A 19 11.92 -6.95 4.16
N ALA A 20 10.66 -6.53 4.33
CA ALA A 20 9.74 -6.38 3.22
C ALA A 20 10.30 -5.35 2.23
N LYS A 21 10.32 -5.67 0.94
CA LYS A 21 10.79 -4.74 -0.08
C LYS A 21 9.60 -4.23 -0.86
N GLU A 22 9.33 -2.95 -0.70
CA GLU A 22 8.40 -2.22 -1.55
C GLU A 22 9.02 -1.90 -2.90
N TYR A 23 8.16 -1.95 -3.91
CA TYR A 23 8.45 -1.59 -5.29
C TYR A 23 7.55 -0.41 -5.67
N PRO A 24 8.11 0.80 -5.84
CA PRO A 24 7.33 1.96 -6.26
C PRO A 24 6.65 1.76 -7.62
N ILE A 25 5.42 2.24 -7.73
CA ILE A 25 4.62 2.25 -8.96
C ILE A 25 4.50 3.70 -9.43
N GLY A 26 5.39 4.11 -10.32
CA GLY A 26 5.45 5.50 -10.79
C GLY A 26 5.85 6.49 -9.70
N GLU A 27 5.57 7.77 -9.94
CA GLU A 27 5.76 8.86 -8.97
C GLU A 27 4.45 9.16 -8.24
N PRO A 28 4.49 9.63 -6.97
CA PRO A 28 3.31 10.10 -6.26
C PRO A 28 2.50 11.14 -7.06
N GLN A 29 1.18 11.11 -6.91
CA GLN A 29 0.26 12.01 -7.59
C GLN A 29 -0.63 12.77 -6.62
N MET A 30 -1.17 13.89 -7.08
CA MET A 30 -1.88 14.84 -6.22
C MET A 30 -3.40 14.73 -6.41
N CYS A 31 -4.10 14.75 -5.29
CA CYS A 31 -5.53 15.03 -5.18
C CYS A 31 -5.73 16.32 -4.36
N PRO A 32 -6.93 16.92 -4.34
CA PRO A 32 -7.20 18.09 -3.52
C PRO A 32 -6.89 17.85 -2.03
N GLY A 33 -5.78 18.44 -1.54
CA GLY A 33 -5.32 18.29 -0.16
C GLY A 33 -4.63 16.96 0.16
N LEU A 34 -4.30 16.12 -0.83
CA LEU A 34 -3.71 14.80 -0.62
C LEU A 34 -2.59 14.51 -1.64
N GLU A 35 -1.56 13.80 -1.19
CA GLU A 35 -0.59 13.10 -2.02
C GLU A 35 -0.89 11.60 -1.95
N VAL A 36 -0.86 10.93 -3.11
CA VAL A 36 -1.18 9.52 -3.28
C VAL A 36 0.03 8.82 -3.90
N GLY A 37 0.70 8.00 -3.09
CA GLY A 37 1.73 7.05 -3.52
C GLY A 37 1.13 5.69 -3.87
N ALA A 38 1.84 4.94 -4.72
CA ALA A 38 1.48 3.57 -5.08
C ALA A 38 2.71 2.67 -4.97
N VAL A 39 2.60 1.57 -4.24
CA VAL A 39 3.66 0.57 -4.11
C VAL A 39 3.07 -0.84 -4.20
N TYR A 40 3.92 -1.82 -4.50
CA TYR A 40 3.59 -3.21 -4.25
C TYR A 40 4.73 -3.92 -3.54
N LEU A 41 4.40 -5.00 -2.84
CA LEU A 41 5.36 -5.90 -2.18
C LEU A 41 4.86 -7.35 -2.23
N GLN A 42 5.55 -8.26 -1.55
CA GLN A 42 5.06 -9.63 -1.41
C GLN A 42 3.67 -9.67 -0.73
N PRO A 43 2.79 -10.63 -1.05
CA PRO A 43 1.54 -10.81 -0.33
C PRO A 43 1.74 -10.91 1.18
N ILE A 44 0.85 -10.29 1.93
CA ILE A 44 0.89 -10.22 3.40
C ILE A 44 -0.24 -11.03 4.03
N GLU A 45 -0.11 -11.39 5.30
CA GLU A 45 -1.20 -11.96 6.10
C GLU A 45 -1.85 -10.84 6.92
N MET A 46 -3.18 -10.83 7.00
CA MET A 46 -3.93 -9.79 7.71
C MET A 46 -4.97 -10.44 8.62
N ALA A 47 -5.12 -9.87 9.80
CA ALA A 47 -6.19 -10.17 10.73
C ALA A 47 -7.25 -9.05 10.73
N PRO A 48 -8.55 -9.37 10.91
CA PRO A 48 -9.11 -10.72 10.94
C PRO A 48 -9.01 -11.42 9.57
N PRO A 49 -9.01 -12.77 9.54
CA PRO A 49 -8.96 -13.53 8.30
C PRO A 49 -10.21 -13.27 7.45
N GLY A 50 -10.05 -13.35 6.13
CA GLY A 50 -11.16 -13.18 5.17
C GLY A 50 -11.48 -11.72 4.82
N MET A 51 -10.75 -10.74 5.36
CA MET A 51 -10.89 -9.35 4.90
C MET A 51 -10.31 -9.13 3.51
N MET A 52 -9.22 -9.82 3.16
CA MET A 52 -8.53 -9.70 1.88
C MET A 52 -8.28 -11.07 1.26
N ARG A 53 -7.82 -11.09 0.02
CA ARG A 53 -7.41 -12.33 -0.66
C ARG A 53 -6.27 -13.03 0.08
N ALA A 54 -6.31 -14.36 0.13
CA ALA A 54 -5.27 -15.15 0.77
C ALA A 54 -3.91 -14.99 0.07
N THR A 55 -2.82 -15.08 0.84
CA THR A 55 -1.45 -14.99 0.33
C THR A 55 -1.15 -16.02 -0.76
N ALA A 56 -1.62 -17.26 -0.57
CA ALA A 56 -1.42 -18.37 -1.51
C ALA A 56 -2.09 -18.13 -2.88
N ASP A 57 -3.12 -17.27 -2.92
CA ASP A 57 -3.89 -16.96 -4.13
C ASP A 57 -3.48 -15.63 -4.76
N SER A 58 -2.38 -15.01 -4.29
CA SER A 58 -1.99 -13.64 -4.65
C SER A 58 -0.55 -13.57 -5.15
N ASP A 59 -0.28 -12.58 -6.00
CA ASP A 59 1.06 -12.35 -6.56
C ASP A 59 1.76 -11.17 -5.87
N VAL A 60 0.99 -10.18 -5.40
CA VAL A 60 1.48 -8.99 -4.70
C VAL A 60 0.52 -8.58 -3.60
N HIS A 61 1.02 -7.82 -2.63
CA HIS A 61 0.21 -6.87 -1.88
C HIS A 61 0.34 -5.51 -2.57
N LEU A 62 -0.77 -4.89 -2.95
CA LEU A 62 -0.82 -3.59 -3.61
C LEU A 62 -1.30 -2.54 -2.61
N GLU A 63 -0.59 -1.44 -2.49
CA GLU A 63 -0.86 -0.39 -1.50
C GLU A 63 -1.06 0.97 -2.16
N ALA A 64 -1.90 1.80 -1.52
CA ALA A 64 -2.01 3.23 -1.72
C ALA A 64 -1.63 3.96 -0.42
N ASP A 65 -0.54 4.71 -0.49
CA ASP A 65 -0.07 5.58 0.58
C ASP A 65 -0.70 6.96 0.41
N ILE A 66 -1.69 7.29 1.23
CA ILE A 66 -2.42 8.56 1.09
C ILE A 66 -2.14 9.45 2.29
N ARG A 67 -1.49 10.58 2.02
CA ARG A 67 -1.07 11.56 3.04
C ARG A 67 -1.65 12.93 2.76
N ALA A 68 -1.95 13.68 3.81
CA ALA A 68 -2.38 15.06 3.67
C ALA A 68 -1.23 15.95 3.21
N THR A 69 -1.50 16.84 2.27
CA THR A 69 -0.55 17.88 1.82
C THR A 69 -0.59 19.08 2.75
N ALA A 70 0.41 19.96 2.64
CA ALA A 70 0.49 21.19 3.44
C ALA A 70 -0.75 22.10 3.31
N ASP A 71 -1.42 22.05 2.17
CA ASP A 71 -2.61 22.85 1.85
C ASP A 71 -3.94 22.13 2.13
N ASN A 72 -3.92 20.99 2.84
CA ASN A 72 -5.14 20.24 3.19
C ASN A 72 -6.15 21.15 3.91
N GLN A 73 -7.32 21.35 3.27
CA GLN A 73 -8.38 22.22 3.79
C GLN A 73 -9.38 21.47 4.69
N GLN A 74 -9.24 20.15 4.82
CA GLN A 74 -10.14 19.29 5.59
C GLN A 74 -9.64 19.04 7.02
N GLY A 75 -8.55 19.69 7.43
CA GLY A 75 -8.06 19.72 8.81
C GLY A 75 -7.04 18.65 9.17
N PHE A 76 -6.53 17.89 8.20
CA PHE A 76 -5.45 16.94 8.44
C PHE A 76 -4.09 17.64 8.45
N GLN A 77 -3.20 17.19 9.34
CA GLN A 77 -1.83 17.71 9.42
C GLN A 77 -1.02 17.21 8.23
N GLU A 78 -0.13 18.05 7.69
CA GLU A 78 0.78 17.67 6.61
C GLU A 78 1.53 16.35 6.92
N GLY A 79 1.60 15.47 5.94
CA GLY A 79 2.28 14.18 6.02
C GLY A 79 1.54 13.09 6.79
N SER A 80 0.43 13.43 7.47
CA SER A 80 -0.39 12.46 8.18
C SER A 80 -1.19 11.58 7.22
N PHE A 81 -1.36 10.31 7.60
CA PHE A 81 -2.30 9.41 6.93
C PHE A 81 -3.72 9.98 7.02
N VAL A 82 -4.45 9.92 5.92
CA VAL A 82 -5.86 10.36 5.86
C VAL A 82 -6.78 9.14 5.95
N PRO A 83 -7.45 8.92 7.10
CA PRO A 83 -8.28 7.75 7.33
C PRO A 83 -9.68 7.88 6.70
N TYR A 84 -10.43 6.78 6.73
CA TYR A 84 -11.84 6.68 6.30
C TYR A 84 -12.12 6.98 4.83
N LEU A 85 -11.10 7.20 4.00
CA LEU A 85 -11.26 7.24 2.54
C LEU A 85 -11.80 5.90 2.02
N ASN A 86 -12.61 5.97 0.97
CA ASN A 86 -12.96 4.79 0.18
C ASN A 86 -12.04 4.78 -1.04
N VAL A 87 -11.19 3.76 -1.12
CA VAL A 87 -10.15 3.68 -2.15
C VAL A 87 -10.37 2.41 -2.97
N SER A 88 -10.46 2.56 -4.28
CA SER A 88 -10.58 1.44 -5.20
C SER A 88 -9.55 1.52 -6.30
N PHE A 89 -9.26 0.38 -6.93
CA PHE A 89 -8.28 0.30 -7.99
C PHE A 89 -8.84 -0.37 -9.24
N ARG A 90 -8.30 0.05 -10.38
CA ARG A 90 -8.43 -0.63 -11.67
C ARG A 90 -7.03 -0.86 -12.23
N LEU A 91 -6.70 -2.11 -12.49
CA LEU A 91 -5.41 -2.52 -13.01
C LEU A 91 -5.57 -3.19 -14.37
N GLN A 92 -5.06 -2.54 -15.43
CA GLN A 92 -5.13 -3.02 -16.81
C GLN A 92 -3.75 -3.49 -17.28
N LYS A 93 -3.62 -4.77 -17.64
CA LYS A 93 -2.43 -5.27 -18.32
C LYS A 93 -2.44 -4.80 -19.78
N GLN A 94 -1.31 -4.32 -20.30
CA GLN A 94 -1.18 -4.02 -21.71
C GLN A 94 -1.43 -5.27 -22.57
N GLY A 95 -2.34 -5.17 -23.53
CA GLY A 95 -2.77 -6.31 -24.37
C GLY A 95 -3.67 -7.34 -23.67
N GLY A 96 -4.02 -7.13 -22.40
CA GLY A 96 -4.95 -7.98 -21.66
C GLY A 96 -6.42 -7.67 -22.00
N ALA A 97 -7.27 -8.69 -21.98
CA ALA A 97 -8.69 -8.54 -22.35
C ALA A 97 -9.53 -7.78 -21.33
N SER A 98 -9.28 -8.00 -20.03
CA SER A 98 -10.05 -7.42 -18.94
C SER A 98 -9.16 -6.84 -17.84
N PRO A 99 -9.60 -5.75 -17.19
CA PRO A 99 -8.94 -5.20 -16.01
C PRO A 99 -9.17 -6.11 -14.79
N ILE A 100 -8.27 -6.01 -13.82
CA ILE A 100 -8.53 -6.42 -12.43
C ILE A 100 -9.08 -5.19 -11.70
N ILE A 101 -10.18 -5.36 -10.96
CA ILE A 101 -10.83 -4.28 -10.20
C ILE A 101 -11.03 -4.77 -8.77
N GLY A 102 -10.79 -3.90 -7.80
CA GLY A 102 -10.99 -4.19 -6.39
C GLY A 102 -11.13 -2.93 -5.54
N GLU A 103 -11.55 -3.12 -4.30
CA GLU A 103 -11.62 -2.11 -3.26
C GLU A 103 -10.52 -2.39 -2.25
N PHE A 104 -9.87 -1.34 -1.73
CA PHE A 104 -8.87 -1.49 -0.68
C PHE A 104 -9.47 -1.47 0.71
N HIS A 105 -8.74 -2.07 1.63
CA HIS A 105 -8.99 -2.01 3.05
C HIS A 105 -7.98 -1.07 3.71
N ALA A 106 -8.44 -0.26 4.66
CA ALA A 106 -7.52 0.45 5.55
C ALA A 106 -6.89 -0.56 6.53
N MET A 107 -5.57 -0.52 6.66
CA MET A 107 -4.82 -1.41 7.54
C MET A 107 -3.57 -0.73 8.10
N VAL A 108 -2.84 -1.42 8.97
CA VAL A 108 -1.61 -0.93 9.58
C VAL A 108 -0.53 -2.00 9.54
N ALA A 109 0.66 -1.62 9.09
CA ALA A 109 1.87 -2.41 9.15
C ALA A 109 2.89 -1.77 10.10
N ASN A 110 4.12 -2.30 10.13
CA ASN A 110 5.17 -1.82 11.04
C ASN A 110 5.82 -0.49 10.59
N ASP A 111 5.53 -0.04 9.37
CA ASP A 111 5.91 1.25 8.76
C ASP A 111 4.79 2.30 8.84
N GLY A 112 3.54 1.89 9.10
CA GLY A 112 2.43 2.79 9.36
C GLY A 112 1.10 2.33 8.77
N PRO A 113 0.06 3.18 8.83
CA PRO A 113 -1.23 2.92 8.21
C PRO A 113 -1.21 3.23 6.70
N HIS A 114 -1.91 2.39 5.93
CA HIS A 114 -2.10 2.53 4.48
C HIS A 114 -3.42 1.89 4.03
N TYR A 115 -3.73 2.01 2.73
CA TYR A 115 -4.80 1.27 2.07
C TYR A 115 -4.21 0.16 1.20
N GLY A 116 -4.77 -1.05 1.23
CA GLY A 116 -4.26 -2.12 0.37
C GLY A 116 -5.17 -3.34 0.20
N ASP A 117 -4.77 -4.22 -0.71
CA ASP A 117 -5.32 -5.58 -0.88
C ASP A 117 -4.24 -6.50 -1.47
N ASN A 118 -4.34 -7.78 -1.18
CA ASN A 118 -3.59 -8.82 -1.86
C ASN A 118 -4.20 -9.05 -3.25
N VAL A 119 -3.40 -8.94 -4.32
CA VAL A 119 -3.89 -8.99 -5.70
C VAL A 119 -3.26 -10.14 -6.48
N LYS A 120 -4.11 -10.86 -7.22
CA LYS A 120 -3.67 -11.81 -8.27
C LYS A 120 -3.49 -11.07 -9.59
N LEU A 121 -2.29 -11.10 -10.16
CA LEU A 121 -1.94 -10.43 -11.40
C LEU A 121 -2.12 -11.35 -12.62
N LEU A 122 -2.16 -10.74 -13.80
CA LEU A 122 -2.23 -11.44 -15.11
C LEU A 122 -0.83 -11.76 -15.68
N GLY A 123 0.09 -12.15 -14.80
CA GLY A 123 1.49 -12.48 -15.11
C GLY A 123 2.39 -11.27 -15.40
N PRO A 124 3.68 -11.50 -15.72
CA PRO A 124 4.61 -10.41 -16.03
C PRO A 124 4.17 -9.53 -17.22
N GLY A 125 4.51 -8.24 -17.17
CA GLY A 125 4.24 -7.28 -18.25
C GLY A 125 4.04 -5.85 -17.77
N LYS A 126 3.70 -4.96 -18.72
CA LYS A 126 3.35 -3.56 -18.42
C LYS A 126 1.90 -3.46 -17.97
N TYR A 127 1.67 -2.65 -16.95
CA TYR A 127 0.38 -2.38 -16.35
C TYR A 127 0.09 -0.89 -16.27
N GLN A 128 -1.18 -0.54 -16.42
CA GLN A 128 -1.75 0.75 -16.06
C GLN A 128 -2.60 0.57 -14.80
N LEU A 129 -2.32 1.37 -13.78
CA LEU A 129 -3.03 1.37 -12.51
C LEU A 129 -3.76 2.69 -12.37
N THR A 130 -5.07 2.64 -12.10
CA THR A 130 -5.85 3.80 -11.68
C THR A 130 -6.32 3.57 -10.26
N PHE A 131 -6.04 4.52 -9.36
CA PHE A 131 -6.75 4.61 -8.09
C PHE A 131 -7.90 5.59 -8.21
N THR A 132 -9.03 5.22 -7.62
CA THR A 132 -10.16 6.11 -7.35
C THR A 132 -10.18 6.36 -5.86
N VAL A 133 -10.05 7.62 -5.45
CA VAL A 133 -10.13 8.05 -4.06
C VAL A 133 -11.42 8.83 -3.87
N MET A 134 -12.24 8.37 -2.93
CA MET A 134 -13.48 9.02 -2.52
C MET A 134 -13.38 9.43 -1.05
N PRO A 135 -14.04 10.53 -0.65
CA PRO A 135 -14.03 10.99 0.74
C PRO A 135 -14.70 9.97 1.69
N PRO A 136 -14.57 10.19 3.01
CA PRO A 136 -15.34 9.43 3.99
C PRO A 136 -16.85 9.51 3.71
N SER A 137 -17.49 8.36 3.57
CA SER A 137 -18.91 8.25 3.22
C SER A 137 -19.55 6.99 3.81
N GLY A 138 -20.89 6.94 3.82
CA GLY A 138 -21.66 5.80 4.34
C GLY A 138 -21.52 5.55 5.84
N HIS A 139 -21.73 4.30 6.27
CA HIS A 139 -21.71 3.88 7.67
C HIS A 139 -20.34 4.01 8.36
N GLY A 140 -19.27 4.18 7.58
CA GLY A 140 -17.92 4.47 8.06
C GLY A 140 -17.50 5.94 7.87
N SER A 141 -18.45 6.87 7.75
CA SER A 141 -18.11 8.29 7.53
C SER A 141 -17.36 8.93 8.71
N LEU A 142 -16.44 9.84 8.38
CA LEU A 142 -15.75 10.70 9.33
C LEU A 142 -16.47 12.06 9.35
N GLY A 143 -16.94 12.47 10.53
CA GLY A 143 -17.58 13.77 10.72
C GLY A 143 -16.57 14.92 10.59
N ARG A 144 -17.04 16.08 10.13
CA ARG A 144 -16.25 17.32 10.13
C ARG A 144 -16.99 18.42 10.88
N HIS A 145 -16.25 19.30 11.54
CA HIS A 145 -16.81 20.52 12.13
C HIS A 145 -17.24 21.48 11.02
N THR A 146 -18.32 22.22 11.26
CA THR A 146 -18.92 23.16 10.27
C THR A 146 -19.23 24.53 10.85
N ASP A 147 -19.03 24.72 12.16
CA ASP A 147 -19.13 26.01 12.83
C ASP A 147 -17.99 26.96 12.40
N LYS A 148 -18.14 28.24 12.71
CA LYS A 148 -17.20 29.28 12.27
C LYS A 148 -15.86 29.19 13.01
N GLU A 149 -15.89 28.77 14.26
CA GLU A 149 -14.75 28.78 15.18
C GLU A 149 -13.78 27.64 14.91
N THR A 150 -14.30 26.46 14.52
CA THR A 150 -13.52 25.23 14.39
C THR A 150 -13.79 24.43 13.12
N GLY A 151 -14.63 24.96 12.22
CA GLY A 151 -15.00 24.29 11.00
C GLY A 151 -13.87 24.14 9.98
N VAL A 152 -13.97 23.09 9.18
CA VAL A 152 -13.08 22.81 8.03
C VAL A 152 -13.87 22.82 6.73
N ALA A 153 -13.16 22.86 5.59
CA ALA A 153 -13.80 22.85 4.28
C ALA A 153 -14.62 21.56 4.05
N PRO A 154 -15.59 21.58 3.11
CA PRO A 154 -16.24 20.36 2.66
C PRO A 154 -15.24 19.29 2.19
N TRP A 155 -15.65 18.03 2.28
CA TRP A 155 -14.92 16.93 1.66
C TRP A 155 -14.80 17.16 0.15
N PHE A 156 -13.68 16.73 -0.45
CA PHE A 156 -13.56 16.64 -1.90
C PHE A 156 -14.55 15.60 -2.45
N GLU A 157 -14.93 15.69 -3.73
CA GLU A 157 -15.97 14.80 -4.29
C GLU A 157 -15.40 13.44 -4.73
N ARG A 158 -14.39 13.46 -5.59
CA ARG A 158 -13.72 12.30 -6.18
C ARG A 158 -12.34 12.73 -6.69
N CYS A 159 -11.36 11.85 -6.60
CA CYS A 159 -10.08 12.00 -7.26
C CYS A 159 -9.71 10.70 -7.98
N GLU A 160 -9.10 10.81 -9.16
CA GLU A 160 -8.48 9.70 -9.86
C GLU A 160 -7.02 10.02 -10.14
N VAL A 161 -6.15 9.05 -9.87
CA VAL A 161 -4.71 9.14 -10.11
C VAL A 161 -4.27 7.91 -10.91
N HIS A 162 -3.29 8.07 -11.78
CA HIS A 162 -2.94 7.10 -12.81
C HIS A 162 -1.45 6.83 -12.88
N TYR A 163 -1.07 5.56 -12.76
CA TYR A 163 0.32 5.12 -12.76
C TYR A 163 0.56 4.09 -13.86
N GLU A 164 1.83 3.94 -14.25
CA GLU A 164 2.28 2.84 -15.09
C GLU A 164 3.46 2.14 -14.42
N PHE A 165 3.51 0.81 -14.52
CA PHE A 165 4.65 0.03 -14.06
C PHE A 165 4.85 -1.25 -14.87
N VAL A 166 6.03 -1.85 -14.73
CA VAL A 166 6.34 -3.17 -15.27
C VAL A 166 6.44 -4.15 -14.13
N TYR A 167 5.60 -5.17 -14.14
CA TYR A 167 5.69 -6.28 -13.20
C TYR A 167 6.57 -7.39 -13.77
N ALA A 168 7.63 -7.73 -13.04
CA ALA A 168 8.56 -8.81 -13.39
C ALA A 168 8.64 -9.92 -12.31
N GLY A 169 7.76 -9.88 -11.30
CA GLY A 169 7.84 -10.71 -10.09
C GLY A 169 8.47 -9.98 -8.90
N ILE A 170 8.31 -10.55 -7.71
CA ILE A 170 8.80 -9.99 -6.43
C ILE A 170 10.21 -10.46 -6.02
N GLY A 171 10.86 -11.29 -6.86
CA GLY A 171 12.15 -11.94 -6.54
C GLY A 171 12.02 -13.05 -5.48
N LYS A 172 13.13 -13.73 -5.12
CA LYS A 172 13.15 -14.70 -4.02
C LYS A 172 13.32 -13.96 -2.68
N LYS A 173 12.52 -14.33 -1.66
CA LYS A 173 12.74 -13.87 -0.27
C LYS A 173 14.18 -14.22 0.15
N GLY A 174 14.99 -13.22 0.47
CA GLY A 174 16.33 -13.40 1.06
C GLY A 174 17.46 -13.81 0.11
N GLY A 175 17.33 -13.59 -1.20
CA GLY A 175 18.43 -13.81 -2.15
C GLY A 175 19.22 -12.53 -2.44
N TYR A 176 20.13 -12.16 -1.54
CA TYR A 176 21.26 -11.26 -1.83
C TYR A 176 22.55 -12.03 -1.55
#